data_AF-A0A6B9YNF7-F1
#
_entry.id   AF-A0A6B9YNF7-F1
#
_cell.length_a   1.000
_cell.length_b   1.000
_cell.length_c   1.000
_cell.angle_alpha   90.00
_cell.angle_beta   90.00
_cell.angle_gamma   90.00
#
_symmetry.space_group_name_H-M   'P 1'
#
loop_
_entity.id
_entity.type
_entity.pdbx_description
1 polymer ?
#
loop_
_entity_poly.entity_id
_entity_poly.type
_entity_poly.pdbx_seq_one_letter_code
_entity_poly.pdbx_strand_id
1 'polypeptide(L)' 'MKHLKSAVAGDADILVVPDLEAGNMLAKDLAYLDGAHLAGIVLGATVPIILTSHADSAEPRIASSIVHSHRA' A
#
# COMPACT_ATOMS: atom_id res chain seq x y z
N MET A 1 -8.83 -4.66 24.07
CA MET A 1 -7.45 -4.43 23.62
C MET A 1 -6.53 -5.50 24.21
N LYS A 2 -5.87 -6.31 23.36
CA LYS A 2 -4.88 -7.29 23.82
C LYS A 2 -3.74 -6.53 24.54
N HIS A 3 -3.17 -7.07 25.62
CA HIS A 3 -2.11 -6.41 26.40
C HIS A 3 -0.75 -6.49 25.67
N LEU A 4 -0.71 -6.06 24.42
CA LEU A 4 0.46 -6.13 23.57
C LEU A 4 1.41 -4.99 23.93
N LYS A 5 2.60 -5.32 24.43
CA LYS A 5 3.67 -4.35 24.66
C LYS A 5 4.51 -4.25 23.39
N SER A 6 4.31 -3.19 22.62
CA SER A 6 5.09 -2.86 21.42
C SER A 6 5.19 -1.35 21.26
N ALA A 7 6.29 -0.87 20.68
CA ALA A 7 6.53 0.55 20.43
C ALA A 7 5.55 1.17 19.41
N VAL A 8 4.93 0.35 18.55
CA VAL A 8 4.03 0.78 17.47
C VAL A 8 2.61 0.24 17.65
N ALA A 9 2.24 -0.21 18.85
CA ALA A 9 0.94 -0.82 19.09
C ALA A 9 -0.21 0.19 18.89
N GLY A 10 -0.98 0.01 17.82
CA GLY A 10 -2.15 0.85 17.50
C GLY A 10 -1.83 2.12 16.72
N ASP A 11 -0.55 2.36 16.39
CA ASP A 11 -0.09 3.55 15.68
C ASP A 11 1.17 3.19 14.87
N ALA A 12 0.97 2.47 13.76
CA ALA A 12 2.06 1.99 12.91
C ALA A 12 1.96 2.65 11.53
N ASP A 13 3.08 3.21 11.05
CA ASP A 13 3.16 3.81 9.72
C ASP A 13 3.27 2.75 8.60
N ILE A 14 3.87 1.60 8.90
CA ILE A 14 4.16 0.52 7.93
C ILE A 14 3.63 -0.80 8.45
N LEU A 15 2.82 -1.47 7.62
CA LEU A 15 2.34 -2.83 7.86
C LEU A 15 3.10 -3.80 6.95
N VAL A 16 3.90 -4.68 7.55
CA VAL A 16 4.54 -5.79 6.85
C VAL A 16 3.60 -6.98 6.87
N VAL A 17 3.19 -7.44 5.70
CA VAL A 17 2.27 -8.58 5.55
C VAL A 17 3.03 -9.91 5.54
N PRO A 18 2.40 -11.01 5.99
CA PRO A 18 3.07 -12.33 6.06
C PRO A 18 3.33 -12.95 4.69
N ASP A 19 2.47 -12.65 3.69
CA ASP A 19 2.54 -13.17 2.34
C ASP A 19 1.82 -12.23 1.34
N LEU A 20 1.89 -12.59 0.05
CA LEU A 20 1.33 -11.79 -1.04
C LEU A 20 -0.20 -11.75 -0.99
N GLU A 21 -0.82 -12.88 -0.66
CA GLU A 21 -2.26 -13.03 -0.57
C GLU A 21 -2.84 -12.12 0.51
N ALA A 22 -2.24 -12.11 1.70
CA ALA A 22 -2.61 -11.23 2.81
C ALA A 22 -2.42 -9.75 2.45
N GLY A 23 -1.33 -9.40 1.75
CA GLY A 23 -1.11 -8.04 1.25
C GLY A 23 -2.18 -7.58 0.26
N ASN A 24 -2.51 -8.43 -0.71
CA ASN A 24 -3.54 -8.14 -1.70
C ASN A 24 -4.93 -8.04 -1.08
N MET A 25 -5.24 -8.90 -0.10
CA MET A 25 -6.48 -8.82 0.68
C MET A 25 -6.56 -7.49 1.43
N LEU A 26 -5.52 -7.14 2.20
CA LEU A 26 -5.48 -5.90 2.97
C LEU A 26 -5.67 -4.67 2.09
N ALA A 27 -4.94 -4.58 0.97
CA ALA A 27 -5.06 -3.44 0.04
C ALA A 27 -6.48 -3.33 -0.52
N LYS A 28 -7.07 -4.45 -0.96
CA LYS A 28 -8.44 -4.46 -1.51
C LYS A 28 -9.49 -4.11 -0.47
N ASP A 29 -9.37 -4.64 0.74
CA ASP A 29 -10.31 -4.32 1.82
C ASP A 29 -10.28 -2.82 2.13
N LEU A 30 -9.09 -2.21 2.20
CA LEU A 30 -8.96 -0.76 2.39
C LEU A 30 -9.58 0.03 1.23
N ALA A 31 -9.36 -0.38 -0.02
CA ALA A 31 -9.93 0.31 -1.18
C ALA A 31 -11.46 0.19 -1.27
N TYR A 32 -12.00 -1.01 -1.07
CA TYR A 32 -13.41 -1.29 -1.35
C TYR A 32 -14.33 -1.12 -0.15
N LEU A 33 -13.84 -1.40 1.07
CA LEU A 33 -14.67 -1.35 2.28
C LEU A 33 -14.47 -0.06 3.07
N ASP A 34 -13.24 0.48 3.08
CA ASP A 34 -12.89 1.70 3.83
C ASP A 34 -12.78 2.95 2.93
N GLY A 35 -12.84 2.77 1.59
CA GLY A 35 -12.76 3.87 0.63
C GLY A 35 -11.38 4.54 0.56
N ALA A 36 -10.33 3.86 1.01
CA ALA A 36 -8.98 4.38 1.00
C ALA A 36 -8.45 4.57 -0.44
N HIS A 37 -7.75 5.67 -0.66
CA HIS A 37 -7.04 5.90 -1.92
C HIS A 37 -5.70 5.17 -1.88
N LEU A 38 -5.48 4.27 -2.84
CA LEU A 38 -4.25 3.49 -2.92
C LEU A 38 -3.23 4.09 -3.87
N ALA A 39 -1.96 3.92 -3.53
CA ALA A 39 -0.81 4.14 -4.41
C ALA A 39 0.17 2.97 -4.23
N GLY A 40 0.71 2.45 -5.33
CA GLY A 40 1.61 1.30 -5.31
C GLY A 40 2.78 1.47 -6.27
N ILE A 41 3.99 1.24 -5.75
CA ILE A 41 5.23 1.18 -6.54
C ILE A 41 6.04 -0.04 -6.14
N VAL A 42 6.83 -0.56 -7.08
CA VAL A 42 7.84 -1.56 -6.83
C VAL A 42 9.18 -0.86 -6.61
N LEU A 43 9.82 -1.19 -5.49
CA LEU A 43 11.13 -0.71 -5.08
C LEU A 43 12.17 -1.83 -5.22
N GLY A 44 13.47 -1.47 -5.22
CA GLY A 44 14.59 -2.40 -5.31
C GLY A 44 15.19 -2.58 -6.71
N ALA A 45 14.54 -2.05 -7.76
CA ALA A 45 15.15 -1.84 -9.07
C ALA A 45 15.93 -0.51 -9.10
N THR A 46 16.72 -0.27 -10.16
CA THR A 46 17.49 0.98 -10.35
C THR A 46 16.61 2.23 -10.37
N VAL A 47 15.36 2.07 -10.79
CA VAL A 47 14.33 3.12 -10.76
C VAL A 47 13.04 2.52 -10.22
N PRO A 48 12.18 3.30 -9.52
CA PRO A 48 10.89 2.80 -9.06
C PRO A 48 9.99 2.43 -10.25
N ILE A 49 9.16 1.39 -10.11
CA ILE A 49 8.27 0.92 -11.19
C ILE A 49 6.82 0.99 -10.72
N ILE A 50 5.95 1.60 -11.52
CA ILE A 50 4.51 1.59 -11.27
C ILE A 50 3.94 0.31 -11.88
N LEU A 51 3.24 -0.50 -11.07
CA LEU A 51 2.45 -1.63 -11.53
C LEU A 51 0.97 -1.30 -11.40
N THR A 52 0.26 -1.36 -12.52
CA THR A 52 -1.19 -1.09 -12.56
C THR A 52 -1.96 -2.41 -12.50
N SER A 53 -3.05 -2.43 -11.74
CA SER A 53 -4.04 -3.51 -11.82
C SER A 53 -5.04 -3.22 -12.93
N HIS A 54 -5.49 -4.28 -13.60
CA HIS A 54 -6.57 -4.17 -14.58
C HIS A 54 -7.87 -3.62 -13.96
N ALA A 55 -8.08 -3.85 -12.67
CA ALA A 55 -9.25 -3.38 -11.94
C ALA A 55 -9.16 -1.90 -11.50
N ASP A 56 -8.02 -1.23 -11.70
CA ASP A 56 -7.84 0.13 -11.18
C ASP A 56 -8.61 1.18 -12.00
N SER A 57 -9.24 2.13 -11.29
CA SER A 57 -9.70 3.40 -11.86
C SER A 57 -8.49 4.31 -12.17
N ALA A 58 -8.75 5.53 -12.65
CA ALA A 58 -7.68 6.48 -12.94
C ALA A 58 -6.97 7.00 -11.68
N GLU A 59 -7.67 7.13 -10.54
CA GLU A 59 -7.08 7.73 -9.34
C GLU A 59 -5.90 6.96 -8.76
N PRO A 60 -5.95 5.62 -8.56
CA PRO A 60 -4.82 4.87 -8.02
C PRO A 60 -3.55 4.97 -8.90
N ARG A 61 -3.73 5.09 -10.22
CA ARG A 61 -2.62 5.28 -11.17
C ARG A 61 -1.96 6.64 -11.01
N ILE A 62 -2.75 7.70 -10.83
CA ILE A 62 -2.26 9.07 -10.61
C ILE A 62 -1.58 9.17 -9.24
N ALA A 63 -2.18 8.61 -8.20
CA ALA A 63 -1.57 8.59 -6.87
C ALA A 63 -0.21 7.87 -6.90
N SER A 64 -0.12 6.74 -7.62
CA SER A 64 1.13 6.00 -7.80
C SER A 64 2.18 6.79 -8.60
N SER A 65 1.79 7.60 -9.58
CA SER A 65 2.74 8.44 -10.32
C SER A 65 3.29 9.59 -9.47
N ILE A 66 2.47 10.16 -8.58
CA ILE A 66 2.92 11.14 -7.60
C ILE A 66 3.95 10.49 -6.66
N VAL A 67 3.64 9.32 -6.10
CA VAL A 67 4.58 8.60 -5.20
C VAL A 67 5.86 8.20 -5.93
N HIS A 68 5.78 7.72 -7.17
CA HIS A 68 6.96 7.40 -8.00
C HIS A 68 7.86 8.61 -8.26
N SER A 69 7.28 9.80 -8.46
CA SER A 69 8.03 11.04 -8.71
C SER A 69 8.50 11.76 -7.44
N HIS A 70 7.92 11.41 -6.29
CA HIS A 70 8.41 11.87 -5.00
C HIS A 70 9.80 11.25 -4.79
N ARG A 71 10.83 12.12 -4.72
CA ARG A 71 12.24 11.75 -4.59
C ARG A 71 12.43 10.54 -3.65
N ALA A 72 12.84 9.42 -4.24
CA ALA A 72 13.57 8.36 -3.56
C ALA A 72 14.94 8.89 -3.07
#